data_AF-A0A5J6MJU6-F1
#
_entry.id   AF-A0A5J6MJU6-F1
#
_cell.length_a   1.000
_cell.length_b   1.000
_cell.length_c   1.000
_cell.angle_alpha   90.00
_cell.angle_beta   90.00
_cell.angle_gamma   90.00
#
_symmetry.space_group_name_H-M   'P 1'
#
loop_
_entity.id
_entity.type
_entity.pdbx_description
1 polymer ?
#
loop_
_entity_poly.entity_id
_entity_poly.type
_entity_poly.pdbx_seq_one_letter_code
_entity_poly.pdbx_strand_id
1 'polypeptide(L)'
;MDETRDAFAYRCLPLNIANAHGWEIVCPVAFSAKWNGGAGLGDVDIRSAAESFLQPASMFGHGVLTFHVNGLFRTDPGWNLFASGPPNSPKDGIYPLSGVIETDWAPYTFTMNWRFTRPDHWISFDEGEPFCFVFPVQRGLLDKIEPEFHLLSSAPDLQAQYEAWSRERNKFSDRLTVVDSAEQKERWQKRYYRGLDMREKPGVGDHEAKLRLPEFVDKRPPSAVSAEQQHRKPLPIFFRKVVELSRIKHAKLGLVRNQYGFAATTSLIPLVVSELAHAAPYYPIAFSANDPPRPFCVVGALPGINQHVNADGNWRPGYYIPVAVRRYPFITIVSRDNPNTLILGIDETATQLDPSAPDKLFSNGEMTALCRDELEFCAAVATAFEQTDLLFEPLTRMGLLMPSRNVTPGRIAARFCMSSLRVIDPERLAALPEATRATWKANGLLAVLEAQVASARNWEQLLALEDAISLGTAGPSDFTPGANAHQRPGESGSRSQPSGSSKD
;
A
#
# COMPACT_ATOMS: atom_id res chain seq x y z
N MET A 1 9.66 14.07 -4.87
CA MET A 1 10.24 15.14 -4.00
C MET A 1 10.79 14.61 -2.69
N ASP A 2 10.16 13.61 -2.08
CA ASP A 2 10.61 12.99 -0.81
C ASP A 2 12.03 12.40 -0.88
N GLU A 3 12.46 11.97 -2.05
CA GLU A 3 13.78 11.37 -2.30
C GLU A 3 14.94 12.37 -2.29
N THR A 4 14.66 13.67 -2.16
CA THR A 4 15.72 14.68 -2.04
C THR A 4 16.38 14.63 -0.65
N ARG A 5 17.70 14.87 -0.58
CA ARG A 5 18.45 14.89 0.70
C ARG A 5 17.78 15.84 1.71
N ASP A 6 17.54 15.39 2.93
CA ASP A 6 16.82 16.16 3.97
C ASP A 6 15.43 16.68 3.54
N ALA A 7 14.82 16.06 2.52
CA ALA A 7 13.57 16.50 1.89
C ALA A 7 13.60 17.99 1.48
N PHE A 8 14.77 18.49 1.06
CA PHE A 8 14.99 19.93 0.84
C PHE A 8 14.06 20.53 -0.21
N ALA A 9 13.51 19.73 -1.14
CA ALA A 9 12.54 20.20 -2.13
C ALA A 9 11.31 20.87 -1.48
N TYR A 10 10.89 20.39 -0.30
CA TYR A 10 9.79 21.00 0.46
C TYR A 10 10.11 22.38 1.03
N ARG A 11 11.34 22.85 0.89
CA ARG A 11 11.74 24.23 1.21
C ARG A 11 11.39 25.21 0.09
N CYS A 12 10.90 24.72 -1.04
CA CYS A 12 10.40 25.57 -2.11
C CYS A 12 8.87 25.68 -2.02
N LEU A 13 8.37 26.76 -1.42
CA LEU A 13 6.92 26.98 -1.30
C LEU A 13 6.21 26.90 -2.65
N PRO A 14 6.74 27.49 -3.74
CA PRO A 14 6.11 27.38 -5.04
C PRO A 14 5.91 25.93 -5.53
N LEU A 15 6.87 25.03 -5.26
CA LEU A 15 6.72 23.61 -5.62
C LEU A 15 5.62 22.95 -4.78
N ASN A 16 5.56 23.25 -3.49
CA ASN A 16 4.54 22.70 -2.59
C ASN A 16 3.14 23.16 -2.98
N ILE A 17 2.97 24.45 -3.30
CA ILE A 17 1.69 25.00 -3.75
C ILE A 17 1.29 24.35 -5.07
N ALA A 18 2.20 24.23 -6.04
CA ALA A 18 1.90 23.58 -7.33
C ALA A 18 1.38 22.14 -7.16
N ASN A 19 2.01 21.33 -6.30
CA ASN A 19 1.57 19.96 -6.05
C ASN A 19 0.23 19.84 -5.32
N ALA A 20 -0.20 20.91 -4.62
CA ALA A 20 -1.47 20.96 -3.91
C ALA A 20 -2.58 21.71 -4.69
N HIS A 21 -2.27 22.23 -5.88
CA HIS A 21 -3.16 23.13 -6.64
C HIS A 21 -4.23 22.42 -7.48
N GLY A 22 -4.53 21.16 -7.18
CA GLY A 22 -5.47 20.38 -7.98
C GLY A 22 -5.65 18.95 -7.45
N TRP A 23 -6.24 18.12 -8.28
CA TRP A 23 -6.52 16.71 -7.98
C TRP A 23 -5.81 15.80 -8.98
N GLU A 24 -5.43 14.62 -8.51
CA GLU A 24 -4.82 13.58 -9.32
C GLU A 24 -5.87 12.57 -9.80
N ILE A 25 -5.73 12.14 -11.05
CA ILE A 25 -6.43 10.97 -11.60
C ILE A 25 -5.39 9.86 -11.75
N VAL A 26 -5.71 8.72 -11.16
CA VAL A 26 -4.79 7.59 -11.02
C VAL A 26 -5.11 6.47 -11.98
N CYS A 27 -4.08 5.72 -12.38
CA CYS A 27 -4.21 4.54 -13.22
C CYS A 27 -5.08 3.49 -12.50
N PRO A 28 -6.18 3.02 -13.09
CA PRO A 28 -7.01 1.99 -12.47
C PRO A 28 -6.35 0.61 -12.51
N VAL A 29 -5.33 0.44 -13.34
CA VAL A 29 -4.63 -0.84 -13.59
C VAL A 29 -3.18 -0.58 -13.94
N ALA A 30 -2.29 -1.52 -13.61
CA ALA A 30 -0.90 -1.46 -14.00
C ALA A 30 -0.70 -1.86 -15.48
N PHE A 31 0.24 -1.21 -16.16
CA PHE A 31 0.64 -1.56 -17.53
C PHE A 31 2.07 -1.12 -17.84
N SER A 32 2.63 -1.65 -18.93
CA SER A 32 3.88 -1.18 -19.53
C SER A 32 3.69 -0.86 -21.00
N ALA A 33 4.40 0.14 -21.50
CA ALA A 33 4.32 0.54 -22.90
C ALA A 33 5.69 0.87 -23.49
N LYS A 34 5.86 0.64 -24.79
CA LYS A 34 7.08 0.97 -25.53
C LYS A 34 6.73 1.49 -26.92
N TRP A 35 7.36 2.58 -27.33
CA TRP A 35 7.26 3.11 -28.68
C TRP A 35 8.53 2.80 -29.48
N ASN A 36 8.41 2.34 -30.72
CA ASN A 36 9.54 1.93 -31.57
C ASN A 36 10.16 3.09 -32.40
N GLY A 37 9.63 4.31 -32.30
CA GLY A 37 10.09 5.46 -33.10
C GLY A 37 9.24 5.79 -34.34
N GLY A 38 8.29 4.93 -34.71
CA GLY A 38 7.42 5.09 -35.88
C GLY A 38 6.22 6.03 -35.66
N ALA A 39 5.50 6.34 -36.74
CA ALA A 39 4.38 7.29 -36.71
C ALA A 39 2.99 6.61 -36.62
N GLY A 40 2.89 5.31 -36.83
CA GLY A 40 1.65 4.56 -36.87
C GLY A 40 1.06 4.25 -35.48
N LEU A 41 -0.18 3.75 -35.47
CA LEU A 41 -0.86 3.31 -34.23
C LEU A 41 -0.23 2.03 -33.65
N GLY A 42 0.22 1.12 -34.52
CA GLY A 42 0.87 -0.14 -34.13
C GLY A 42 2.31 0.01 -33.64
N ASP A 43 2.85 1.23 -33.65
CA ASP A 43 4.23 1.51 -33.25
C ASP A 43 4.40 1.65 -31.73
N VAL A 44 3.28 1.63 -30.98
CA VAL A 44 3.23 1.58 -29.52
C VAL A 44 2.77 0.20 -29.08
N ASP A 45 3.66 -0.56 -28.44
CA ASP A 45 3.36 -1.85 -27.79
C ASP A 45 2.89 -1.57 -26.36
N ILE A 46 1.69 -2.02 -25.99
CA ILE A 46 1.07 -1.85 -24.67
C ILE A 46 0.80 -3.23 -24.08
N ARG A 47 1.22 -3.46 -22.83
CA ARG A 47 1.11 -4.73 -22.12
C ARG A 47 0.47 -4.52 -20.75
N SER A 48 -0.64 -5.21 -20.48
CA SER A 48 -1.32 -5.21 -19.18
C SER A 48 -2.07 -6.53 -18.97
N ALA A 49 -2.27 -6.91 -17.70
CA ALA A 49 -3.06 -8.07 -17.31
C ALA A 49 -4.56 -7.75 -17.12
N ALA A 50 -4.96 -6.48 -17.26
CA ALA A 50 -6.31 -6.01 -16.99
C ALA A 50 -7.28 -6.13 -18.17
N GLU A 51 -8.56 -5.86 -17.95
CA GLU A 51 -9.57 -5.74 -19.01
C GLU A 51 -9.28 -4.56 -19.96
N SER A 52 -9.65 -4.69 -21.25
CA SER A 52 -9.18 -3.78 -22.30
C SER A 52 -9.61 -2.32 -22.16
N PHE A 53 -10.77 -2.03 -21.56
CA PHE A 53 -11.30 -0.65 -21.48
C PHE A 53 -10.64 0.20 -20.39
N LEU A 54 -9.93 -0.41 -19.44
CA LEU A 54 -9.20 0.30 -18.37
C LEU A 54 -7.74 0.60 -18.77
N GLN A 55 -7.29 0.05 -19.89
CA GLN A 55 -5.93 0.22 -20.39
C GLN A 55 -5.82 1.50 -21.25
N PRO A 56 -4.63 2.11 -21.32
CA PRO A 56 -4.39 3.16 -22.31
C PRO A 56 -4.34 2.58 -23.73
N ALA A 57 -4.50 3.45 -24.72
CA ALA A 57 -4.50 3.08 -26.13
C ALA A 57 -3.56 3.97 -26.94
N SER A 58 -3.13 3.50 -28.11
CA SER A 58 -2.53 4.37 -29.14
C SER A 58 -3.63 4.81 -30.11
N MET A 59 -4.06 6.07 -29.97
CA MET A 59 -5.18 6.62 -30.76
C MET A 59 -4.75 7.59 -31.86
N PHE A 60 -3.61 8.26 -31.69
CA PHE A 60 -3.18 9.38 -32.54
C PHE A 60 -1.90 9.11 -33.34
N GLY A 61 -1.21 7.98 -33.09
CA GLY A 61 0.09 7.68 -33.68
C GLY A 61 1.19 8.56 -33.09
N HIS A 62 2.32 8.67 -33.79
CA HIS A 62 3.46 9.55 -33.43
C HIS A 62 3.99 9.37 -32.00
N GLY A 63 3.94 8.14 -31.47
CA GLY A 63 4.36 7.85 -30.10
C GLY A 63 3.50 8.55 -29.05
N VAL A 64 2.19 8.70 -29.30
CA VAL A 64 1.23 9.18 -28.30
C VAL A 64 0.55 7.99 -27.64
N LEU A 65 0.66 7.96 -26.32
CA LEU A 65 -0.06 7.08 -25.41
C LEU A 65 -1.25 7.84 -24.82
N THR A 66 -2.45 7.30 -24.97
CA THR A 66 -3.70 7.97 -24.63
C THR A 66 -4.40 7.24 -23.49
N PHE A 67 -4.64 7.95 -22.40
CA PHE A 67 -5.38 7.45 -21.24
C PHE A 67 -6.83 7.92 -21.30
N HIS A 68 -7.76 7.01 -21.03
CA HIS A 68 -9.17 7.34 -20.91
C HIS A 68 -9.47 7.90 -19.51
N VAL A 69 -10.06 9.10 -19.45
CA VAL A 69 -10.59 9.63 -18.20
C VAL A 69 -11.99 9.05 -18.00
N ASN A 70 -12.11 8.11 -17.06
CA ASN A 70 -13.34 7.37 -16.77
C ASN A 70 -14.31 8.17 -15.89
N GLY A 71 -14.61 9.40 -16.31
CA GLY A 71 -15.52 10.30 -15.62
C GLY A 71 -15.82 11.55 -16.44
N LEU A 72 -17.08 11.99 -16.41
CA LEU A 72 -17.49 13.27 -16.98
C LEU A 72 -17.31 14.37 -15.94
N PHE A 73 -16.28 15.19 -16.10
CA PHE A 73 -16.06 16.35 -15.24
C PHE A 73 -17.03 17.46 -15.59
N ARG A 74 -17.60 18.10 -14.56
CA ARG A 74 -18.47 19.26 -14.67
C ARG A 74 -17.98 20.37 -13.77
N THR A 75 -17.74 21.52 -14.35
CA THR A 75 -17.40 22.76 -13.65
C THR A 75 -18.59 23.72 -13.70
N ASP A 76 -18.58 24.72 -12.81
CA ASP A 76 -19.56 25.79 -12.88
C ASP A 76 -19.43 26.58 -14.19
N PRO A 77 -20.52 27.20 -14.70
CA PRO A 77 -20.48 28.01 -15.92
C PRO A 77 -19.35 29.04 -15.92
N GLY A 78 -18.58 29.10 -17.01
CA GLY A 78 -17.45 30.03 -17.13
C GLY A 78 -16.11 29.50 -16.61
N TRP A 79 -16.05 28.23 -16.18
CA TRP A 79 -14.81 27.58 -15.76
C TRP A 79 -14.43 26.45 -16.70
N ASN A 80 -13.16 26.44 -17.09
CA ASN A 80 -12.53 25.34 -17.80
C ASN A 80 -11.77 24.45 -16.80
N LEU A 81 -11.41 23.26 -17.24
CA LEU A 81 -10.51 22.36 -16.52
C LEU A 81 -9.16 22.35 -17.23
N PHE A 82 -8.09 22.74 -16.53
CA PHE A 82 -6.73 22.49 -16.99
C PHE A 82 -6.36 21.06 -16.63
N ALA A 83 -5.85 20.29 -17.60
CA ALA A 83 -5.38 18.93 -17.42
C ALA A 83 -3.94 18.81 -17.89
N SER A 84 -3.08 18.16 -17.10
CA SER A 84 -1.68 17.91 -17.42
C SER A 84 -1.19 16.65 -16.72
N GLY A 85 0.08 16.29 -16.87
CA GLY A 85 0.70 15.31 -15.98
C GLY A 85 0.96 15.90 -14.59
N PRO A 86 1.26 15.06 -13.59
CA PRO A 86 1.46 15.50 -12.22
C PRO A 86 2.63 16.49 -12.10
N PRO A 87 2.45 17.62 -11.40
CA PRO A 87 3.52 18.59 -11.21
C PRO A 87 4.70 17.96 -10.47
N ASN A 88 5.92 18.33 -10.86
CA ASN A 88 7.16 17.89 -10.22
C ASN A 88 7.36 16.36 -10.14
N SER A 89 6.64 15.60 -10.96
CA SER A 89 6.75 14.14 -11.07
C SER A 89 7.15 13.74 -12.49
N PRO A 90 8.40 14.03 -12.92
CA PRO A 90 8.86 13.68 -14.25
C PRO A 90 8.99 12.15 -14.38
N LYS A 91 8.67 11.63 -15.57
CA LYS A 91 8.83 10.22 -15.90
C LYS A 91 9.83 10.07 -17.05
N ASP A 92 10.81 9.18 -16.90
CA ASP A 92 11.81 8.96 -17.95
C ASP A 92 11.14 8.42 -19.23
N GLY A 93 11.59 8.90 -20.38
CA GLY A 93 11.15 8.43 -21.70
C GLY A 93 9.75 8.82 -22.15
N ILE A 94 8.96 9.54 -21.34
CA ILE A 94 7.61 9.95 -21.72
C ILE A 94 7.22 11.27 -21.06
N TYR A 95 6.55 12.15 -21.81
CA TYR A 95 6.18 13.50 -21.39
C TYR A 95 4.66 13.73 -21.49
N PRO A 96 4.00 14.24 -20.45
CA PRO A 96 2.57 14.53 -20.48
C PRO A 96 2.25 15.76 -21.33
N LEU A 97 1.24 15.69 -22.17
CA LEU A 97 0.72 16.82 -22.95
C LEU A 97 -0.41 17.50 -22.18
N SER A 98 -0.31 18.81 -21.98
CA SER A 98 -1.31 19.58 -21.25
C SER A 98 -2.43 20.08 -22.18
N GLY A 99 -3.63 20.25 -21.63
CA GLY A 99 -4.78 20.77 -22.34
C GLY A 99 -5.73 21.56 -21.42
N VAL A 100 -6.59 22.37 -22.04
CA VAL A 100 -7.67 23.09 -21.37
C VAL A 100 -9.00 22.62 -21.96
N ILE A 101 -9.92 22.20 -21.11
CA ILE A 101 -11.16 21.54 -21.50
C ILE A 101 -12.35 22.36 -20.98
N GLU A 102 -13.34 22.64 -21.84
CA GLU A 102 -14.56 23.34 -21.46
C GLU A 102 -15.58 22.39 -20.82
N THR A 103 -15.38 22.06 -19.55
CA THR A 103 -16.19 21.06 -18.81
C THR A 103 -17.54 21.58 -18.32
N ASP A 104 -17.82 22.88 -18.45
CA ASP A 104 -19.07 23.47 -17.99
C ASP A 104 -20.24 23.18 -18.95
N TRP A 105 -19.96 22.98 -20.24
CA TRP A 105 -20.98 22.61 -21.24
C TRP A 105 -20.71 21.27 -21.92
N ALA A 106 -19.45 20.89 -22.16
CA ALA A 106 -19.12 19.73 -23.00
C ALA A 106 -19.75 18.43 -22.46
N PRO A 107 -20.51 17.68 -23.27
CA PRO A 107 -21.15 16.44 -22.85
C PRO A 107 -20.24 15.20 -23.02
N TYR A 108 -18.94 15.40 -23.26
CA TYR A 108 -17.99 14.35 -23.57
C TYR A 108 -16.87 14.32 -22.53
N THR A 109 -16.33 13.12 -22.28
CA THR A 109 -15.07 13.00 -21.53
C THR A 109 -13.89 13.49 -22.39
N PHE A 110 -12.73 13.59 -21.77
CA PHE A 110 -11.48 13.88 -22.46
C PHE A 110 -10.47 12.75 -22.24
N THR A 111 -9.42 12.75 -23.03
CA THR A 111 -8.29 11.83 -22.84
C THR A 111 -7.07 12.59 -22.35
N MET A 112 -6.27 11.95 -21.52
CA MET A 112 -4.96 12.48 -21.15
C MET A 112 -3.91 11.86 -22.06
N ASN A 113 -3.12 12.68 -22.74
CA ASN A 113 -2.17 12.22 -23.74
C ASN A 113 -0.74 12.41 -23.25
N TRP A 114 0.07 11.37 -23.42
CA TRP A 114 1.48 11.36 -23.08
C TRP A 114 2.28 11.02 -24.33
N ARG A 115 3.36 11.76 -24.60
CA ARG A 115 4.22 11.58 -25.78
C ARG A 115 5.53 10.95 -25.38
N PHE A 116 5.88 9.83 -26.00
CA PHE A 116 7.20 9.23 -25.84
C PHE A 116 8.30 10.19 -26.30
N THR A 117 9.36 10.30 -25.51
CA THR A 117 10.52 11.15 -25.79
C THR A 117 11.74 10.33 -26.22
N ARG A 118 11.71 9.01 -26.03
CA ARG A 118 12.77 8.08 -26.42
C ARG A 118 12.19 6.81 -27.07
N PRO A 119 12.65 6.42 -28.27
CA PRO A 119 12.26 5.15 -28.87
C PRO A 119 12.92 3.96 -28.15
N ASP A 120 12.30 2.80 -28.27
CA ASP A 120 12.74 1.50 -27.74
C ASP A 120 13.02 1.46 -26.24
N HIS A 121 12.36 2.34 -25.49
CA HIS A 121 12.41 2.36 -24.04
C HIS A 121 11.06 1.95 -23.43
N TRP A 122 11.09 0.94 -22.57
CA TRP A 122 9.93 0.53 -21.78
C TRP A 122 9.66 1.53 -20.67
N ILE A 123 8.44 2.04 -20.64
CA ILE A 123 7.88 2.76 -19.48
C ILE A 123 6.84 1.87 -18.81
N SER A 124 6.60 2.10 -17.52
CA SER A 124 5.60 1.37 -16.73
C SER A 124 4.81 2.35 -15.87
N PHE A 125 3.50 2.13 -15.77
CA PHE A 125 2.63 2.81 -14.81
C PHE A 125 2.04 1.77 -13.87
N ASP A 126 2.15 2.03 -12.57
CA ASP A 126 1.55 1.16 -11.54
C ASP A 126 0.06 1.47 -11.34
N GLU A 127 -0.69 0.49 -10.83
CA GLU A 127 -2.06 0.74 -10.35
C GLU A 127 -2.02 1.76 -9.21
N GLY A 128 -2.86 2.78 -9.29
CA GLY A 128 -2.87 3.91 -8.37
C GLY A 128 -1.82 4.99 -8.69
N GLU A 129 -0.97 4.82 -9.70
CA GLU A 129 -0.03 5.86 -10.11
C GLU A 129 -0.77 7.03 -10.80
N PRO A 130 -0.52 8.29 -10.42
CA PRO A 130 -1.11 9.45 -11.09
C PRO A 130 -0.66 9.57 -12.56
N PHE A 131 -1.62 9.62 -13.49
CA PHE A 131 -1.34 9.89 -14.91
C PHE A 131 -1.86 11.25 -15.38
N CYS A 132 -2.74 11.88 -14.60
CA CYS A 132 -3.33 13.18 -14.92
C CYS A 132 -3.49 14.00 -13.63
N PHE A 133 -3.30 15.30 -13.74
CA PHE A 133 -3.52 16.30 -12.71
C PHE A 133 -4.42 17.39 -13.27
N VAL A 134 -5.48 17.70 -12.53
CA VAL A 134 -6.53 18.62 -12.99
C VAL A 134 -6.83 19.72 -11.99
N PHE A 135 -7.10 20.92 -12.48
CA PHE A 135 -7.58 22.04 -11.67
C PHE A 135 -8.39 23.04 -12.51
N PRO A 136 -9.39 23.72 -11.92
CA PRO A 136 -10.22 24.67 -12.63
C PRO A 136 -9.44 25.94 -12.96
N VAL A 137 -9.65 26.45 -14.18
CA VAL A 137 -9.15 27.76 -14.62
C VAL A 137 -10.29 28.59 -15.19
N GLN A 138 -10.33 29.87 -14.86
CA GLN A 138 -11.43 30.73 -15.26
C GLN A 138 -11.35 31.05 -16.77
N ARG A 139 -12.43 30.74 -17.51
CA ARG A 139 -12.52 31.04 -18.95
C ARG A 139 -12.58 32.55 -19.16
N GLY A 140 -11.81 33.04 -20.12
CA GLY A 140 -11.75 34.47 -20.48
C GLY A 140 -11.03 35.37 -19.47
N LEU A 141 -10.36 34.81 -18.45
CA LEU A 141 -9.53 35.63 -17.54
C LEU A 141 -8.32 36.21 -18.29
N LEU A 142 -7.67 35.42 -19.14
CA LEU A 142 -6.50 35.86 -19.90
C LEU A 142 -6.81 37.04 -20.82
N ASP A 143 -8.01 37.09 -21.40
CA ASP A 143 -8.45 38.20 -22.28
C ASP A 143 -8.58 39.53 -21.53
N LYS A 144 -8.66 39.50 -20.19
CA LYS A 144 -8.76 40.69 -19.33
C LYS A 144 -7.41 41.13 -18.77
N ILE A 145 -6.34 40.37 -19.02
CA ILE A 145 -5.01 40.69 -18.52
C ILE A 145 -4.31 41.58 -19.55
N GLU A 146 -3.92 42.78 -19.11
CA GLU A 146 -3.13 43.74 -19.89
C GLU A 146 -1.69 43.73 -19.35
N PRO A 147 -0.75 42.96 -19.93
CA PRO A 147 0.62 42.87 -19.43
C PRO A 147 1.41 44.13 -19.79
N GLU A 148 2.04 44.75 -18.78
CA GLU A 148 2.89 45.92 -18.95
C GLU A 148 4.36 45.61 -18.64
N PHE A 149 5.27 46.23 -19.40
CA PHE A 149 6.70 46.20 -19.10
C PHE A 149 7.13 47.54 -18.49
N HIS A 150 7.65 47.49 -17.27
CA HIS A 150 8.24 48.64 -16.57
C HIS A 150 9.72 48.37 -16.29
N LEU A 151 10.54 49.42 -16.34
CA LEU A 151 11.89 49.34 -15.80
C LEU A 151 11.80 49.25 -14.27
N LEU A 152 12.56 48.37 -13.64
CA LEU A 152 12.58 48.28 -12.16
C LEU A 152 12.93 49.64 -11.50
N SER A 153 13.72 50.46 -12.19
CA SER A 153 14.10 51.80 -11.74
C SER A 153 12.97 52.83 -11.73
N SER A 154 11.83 52.56 -12.36
CA SER A 154 10.64 53.43 -12.24
C SER A 154 9.93 53.27 -10.90
N ALA A 155 10.27 52.24 -10.10
CA ALA A 155 9.74 51.98 -8.77
C ALA A 155 10.89 51.92 -7.73
N PRO A 156 11.42 53.07 -7.26
CA PRO A 156 12.63 53.12 -6.44
C PRO A 156 12.57 52.28 -5.15
N ASP A 157 11.40 52.25 -4.51
CA ASP A 157 11.18 51.45 -3.30
C ASP A 157 11.27 49.94 -3.57
N LEU A 158 10.73 49.48 -4.70
CA LEU A 158 10.78 48.09 -5.12
C LEU A 158 12.21 47.71 -5.55
N GLN A 159 12.88 48.61 -6.28
CA GLN A 159 14.28 48.42 -6.66
C GLN A 159 15.17 48.26 -5.42
N ALA A 160 15.03 49.13 -4.41
CA ALA A 160 15.81 49.04 -3.17
C ALA A 160 15.59 47.70 -2.44
N GLN A 161 14.35 47.21 -2.41
CA GLN A 161 14.02 45.89 -1.84
C GLN A 161 14.64 44.75 -2.64
N TYR A 162 14.55 44.78 -3.97
CA TYR A 162 15.17 43.79 -4.85
C TYR A 162 16.69 43.73 -4.68
N GLU A 163 17.35 44.89 -4.62
CA GLU A 163 18.80 44.96 -4.42
C GLU A 163 19.22 44.46 -3.04
N ALA A 164 18.43 44.74 -2.00
CA ALA A 164 18.66 44.20 -0.66
C ALA A 164 18.55 42.67 -0.66
N TRP A 165 17.50 42.13 -1.26
CA TRP A 165 17.31 40.68 -1.44
C TRP A 165 18.46 40.05 -2.23
N SER A 166 18.87 40.66 -3.34
CA SER A 166 19.96 40.17 -4.21
C SER A 166 21.30 40.12 -3.46
N ARG A 167 21.64 41.18 -2.70
CA ARG A 167 22.85 41.21 -1.86
C ARG A 167 22.83 40.12 -0.79
N GLU A 168 21.70 39.90 -0.12
CA GLU A 168 21.57 38.83 0.88
C GLU A 168 21.68 37.44 0.25
N ARG A 169 21.07 37.22 -0.91
CA ARG A 169 21.08 35.92 -1.59
C ARG A 169 22.46 35.56 -2.14
N ASN A 170 23.20 36.53 -2.68
CA ASN A 170 24.58 36.32 -3.12
C ASN A 170 25.48 36.00 -1.92
N LYS A 171 25.40 36.78 -0.83
CA LYS A 171 26.14 36.49 0.42
C LYS A 171 25.78 35.13 1.00
N PHE A 172 24.53 34.67 0.87
CA PHE A 172 24.09 33.35 1.34
C PHE A 172 24.61 32.21 0.45
N SER A 173 24.67 32.41 -0.87
CA SER A 173 25.27 31.46 -1.82
C SER A 173 26.78 31.32 -1.60
N ASP A 174 27.48 32.43 -1.32
CA ASP A 174 28.92 32.45 -0.99
C ASP A 174 29.22 31.78 0.37
N ARG A 175 28.25 31.77 1.29
CA ARG A 175 28.37 31.09 2.61
C ARG A 175 28.08 29.60 2.55
N LEU A 176 27.33 29.13 1.55
CA LEU A 176 27.04 27.70 1.33
C LEU A 176 28.23 26.91 0.77
N THR A 177 29.24 27.59 0.24
CA THR A 177 30.50 26.98 -0.26
C THR A 177 31.54 26.76 0.83
N VAL A 178 31.35 27.30 2.04
CA VAL A 178 32.23 27.07 3.20
C VAL A 178 31.75 25.84 3.96
N VAL A 179 32.60 24.80 3.99
CA VAL A 179 32.35 23.56 4.73
C VAL A 179 32.62 23.81 6.22
N ASP A 180 31.65 23.43 7.06
CA ASP A 180 31.76 23.33 8.53
C ASP A 180 31.71 24.64 9.35
N SER A 181 30.59 25.38 9.32
CA SER A 181 30.30 26.41 10.33
C SER A 181 28.99 26.16 11.09
N ALA A 182 28.94 26.60 12.35
CA ALA A 182 27.77 26.53 13.23
C ALA A 182 26.53 27.26 12.65
N GLU A 183 26.74 28.14 11.66
CA GLU A 183 25.69 28.89 10.95
C GLU A 183 24.93 28.02 9.94
N GLN A 184 25.40 26.82 9.61
CA GLN A 184 24.57 25.82 8.92
C GLN A 184 23.35 25.38 9.76
N LYS A 185 23.26 25.70 11.05
CA LYS A 185 22.07 25.39 11.87
C LYS A 185 20.96 26.43 11.71
N GLU A 186 21.25 27.66 11.28
CA GLU A 186 20.24 28.64 10.87
C GLU A 186 19.84 28.43 9.40
N ARG A 187 19.50 27.19 9.06
CA ARG A 187 19.14 26.81 7.69
C ARG A 187 17.73 27.30 7.38
N TRP A 188 17.67 28.48 6.74
CA TRP A 188 16.74 28.89 5.67
C TRP A 188 16.01 30.23 5.91
N GLN A 189 16.14 31.15 4.95
CA GLN A 189 15.33 32.37 4.86
C GLN A 189 13.84 32.04 4.60
N LYS A 190 13.03 31.99 5.66
CA LYS A 190 11.57 31.72 5.61
C LYS A 190 10.70 32.96 5.31
N ARG A 191 11.27 34.07 4.79
CA ARG A 191 10.53 35.33 4.58
C ARG A 191 9.30 35.13 3.68
N TYR A 192 9.49 34.51 2.51
CA TYR A 192 8.37 34.19 1.62
C TYR A 192 7.35 33.26 2.30
N TYR A 193 7.78 32.22 3.02
CA TYR A 193 6.88 31.34 3.80
C TYR A 193 6.08 32.05 4.88
N ARG A 194 6.59 33.16 5.41
CA ARG A 194 5.93 33.99 6.43
C ARG A 194 5.12 35.13 5.80
N GLY A 195 5.11 35.26 4.48
CA GLY A 195 4.47 36.36 3.77
C GLY A 195 5.11 37.72 4.08
N LEU A 196 6.43 37.79 4.27
CA LEU A 196 7.14 39.02 4.63
C LEU A 196 7.99 39.56 3.48
N ASP A 197 8.04 40.89 3.36
CA ASP A 197 8.94 41.62 2.47
C ASP A 197 10.37 41.75 3.05
N MET A 198 11.25 42.48 2.34
CA MET A 198 12.62 42.72 2.79
C MET A 198 12.72 43.71 3.97
N ARG A 199 11.62 44.37 4.32
CA ARG A 199 11.48 45.30 5.45
C ARG A 199 10.78 44.64 6.66
N GLU A 200 10.55 43.32 6.61
CA GLU A 200 9.80 42.54 7.61
C GLU A 200 8.34 42.95 7.77
N LYS A 201 7.79 43.64 6.76
CA LYS A 201 6.37 43.95 6.71
C LYS A 201 5.62 42.79 6.06
N PRO A 202 4.40 42.47 6.53
CA PRO A 202 3.51 41.58 5.80
C PRO A 202 3.31 42.10 4.37
N GLY A 203 3.36 41.17 3.41
CA GLY A 203 2.96 41.42 2.04
C GLY A 203 1.45 41.53 1.92
N VAL A 204 0.87 40.86 0.92
CA VAL A 204 -0.59 40.78 0.77
C VAL A 204 -1.21 40.01 1.94
N GLY A 205 -2.39 40.44 2.40
CA GLY A 205 -3.05 39.91 3.60
C GLY A 205 -3.55 38.47 3.48
N ASP A 206 -3.63 37.96 2.25
CA ASP A 206 -4.09 36.64 1.84
C ASP A 206 -2.95 35.75 1.33
N HIS A 207 -1.71 36.02 1.74
CA HIS A 207 -0.56 35.21 1.35
C HIS A 207 -0.74 33.73 1.73
N GLU A 208 -0.78 32.85 0.71
CA GLU A 208 -0.98 31.41 0.91
C GLU A 208 0.34 30.66 1.08
N ALA A 209 0.57 30.16 2.30
CA ALA A 209 1.68 29.26 2.61
C ALA A 209 1.30 27.77 2.59
N LYS A 210 0.00 27.47 2.47
CA LYS A 210 -0.53 26.10 2.42
C LYS A 210 -1.91 26.09 1.74
N LEU A 211 -2.10 25.15 0.82
CA LEU A 211 -3.38 24.89 0.18
C LEU A 211 -3.92 23.52 0.65
N ARG A 212 -5.23 23.44 0.92
CA ARG A 212 -5.95 22.18 1.20
C ARG A 212 -7.26 22.19 0.43
N LEU A 213 -7.35 21.37 -0.60
CA LEU A 213 -8.54 21.27 -1.42
C LEU A 213 -9.53 20.26 -0.81
N PRO A 214 -10.85 20.46 -0.99
CA PRO A 214 -11.85 19.46 -0.66
C PRO A 214 -11.75 18.27 -1.62
N GLU A 215 -12.06 17.07 -1.11
CA GLU A 215 -12.17 15.85 -1.91
C GLU A 215 -13.50 15.80 -2.69
N PHE A 216 -13.53 15.01 -3.77
CA PHE A 216 -14.77 14.73 -4.47
C PHE A 216 -15.75 13.97 -3.57
N VAL A 217 -16.98 14.47 -3.47
CA VAL A 217 -18.06 13.78 -2.74
C VAL A 217 -18.76 12.82 -3.69
N ASP A 218 -18.78 11.52 -3.34
CA ASP A 218 -19.51 10.53 -4.10
C ASP A 218 -21.03 10.71 -3.91
N LYS A 219 -21.66 11.36 -4.88
CA LYS A 219 -23.12 11.59 -4.92
C LYS A 219 -23.84 10.59 -5.82
N ARG A 220 -23.17 9.53 -6.29
CA ARG A 220 -23.84 8.52 -7.11
C ARG A 220 -24.89 7.82 -6.25
N PRO A 221 -26.09 7.54 -6.79
CA PRO A 221 -27.00 6.65 -6.10
C PRO A 221 -26.29 5.31 -5.90
N PRO A 222 -26.47 4.64 -4.75
CA PRO A 222 -25.94 3.29 -4.56
C PRO A 222 -26.40 2.45 -5.75
N SER A 223 -25.46 1.85 -6.48
CA SER A 223 -25.82 1.07 -7.65
C SER A 223 -26.72 -0.10 -7.22
N ALA A 224 -27.66 -0.53 -8.05
CA ALA A 224 -28.51 -1.69 -7.75
C ALA A 224 -27.67 -2.97 -7.52
N VAL A 225 -26.47 -3.03 -8.08
CA VAL A 225 -25.45 -4.07 -7.83
C VAL A 225 -24.81 -3.93 -6.43
N SER A 226 -24.73 -2.70 -5.90
CA SER A 226 -24.20 -2.39 -4.56
C SER A 226 -25.20 -2.69 -3.43
N ALA A 227 -26.52 -2.59 -3.69
CA ALA A 227 -27.54 -2.80 -2.67
C ALA A 227 -27.66 -4.28 -2.22
N GLU A 228 -27.49 -5.23 -3.13
CA GLU A 228 -27.41 -6.66 -2.78
C GLU A 228 -26.07 -7.05 -2.13
N GLN A 229 -24.99 -6.31 -2.40
CA GLN A 229 -23.68 -6.54 -1.79
C GLN A 229 -23.52 -5.85 -0.42
N GLN A 230 -24.22 -4.75 -0.14
CA GLN A 230 -24.15 -4.08 1.17
C GLN A 230 -24.77 -4.88 2.32
N HIS A 231 -25.61 -5.89 2.02
CA HIS A 231 -26.07 -6.87 3.01
C HIS A 231 -25.26 -8.17 3.03
N ARG A 232 -24.20 -8.29 2.22
CA ARG A 232 -23.21 -9.37 2.36
C ARG A 232 -21.92 -8.74 2.86
N LYS A 233 -21.56 -9.00 4.12
CA LYS A 233 -20.19 -8.78 4.61
C LYS A 233 -19.23 -9.25 3.49
N PRO A 234 -18.28 -8.41 3.02
CA PRO A 234 -17.35 -8.82 1.98
C PRO A 234 -16.74 -10.15 2.41
N LEU A 235 -16.70 -11.11 1.48
CA LEU A 235 -16.18 -12.43 1.77
C LEU A 235 -14.76 -12.27 2.34
N PRO A 236 -14.39 -13.00 3.39
CA PRO A 236 -13.02 -12.96 3.90
C PRO A 236 -12.03 -13.29 2.78
N ILE A 237 -10.79 -12.81 2.92
CA ILE A 237 -9.73 -13.08 1.94
C ILE A 237 -9.63 -14.57 1.62
N PHE A 238 -9.27 -14.89 0.37
CA PHE A 238 -9.27 -16.22 -0.26
C PHE A 238 -10.62 -16.74 -0.75
N PHE A 239 -11.74 -16.37 -0.11
CA PHE A 239 -13.05 -16.93 -0.42
C PHE A 239 -13.69 -16.26 -1.65
N ARG A 240 -14.08 -17.07 -2.65
CA ARG A 240 -14.73 -16.61 -3.89
C ARG A 240 -16.20 -17.02 -3.97
N LYS A 241 -16.53 -18.28 -3.65
CA LYS A 241 -17.90 -18.80 -3.75
C LYS A 241 -18.31 -19.60 -2.53
N VAL A 242 -18.66 -18.88 -1.46
CA VAL A 242 -19.14 -19.49 -0.20
C VAL A 242 -20.58 -20.01 -0.35
N VAL A 243 -20.75 -21.29 -0.04
CA VAL A 243 -22.05 -21.96 0.07
C VAL A 243 -22.12 -22.78 1.35
N GLU A 244 -23.33 -23.10 1.80
CA GLU A 244 -23.54 -24.03 2.92
C GLU A 244 -23.07 -25.44 2.57
N LEU A 245 -22.40 -26.12 3.50
CA LEU A 245 -21.95 -27.48 3.31
C LEU A 245 -23.15 -28.45 3.30
N SER A 246 -23.58 -28.86 2.11
CA SER A 246 -24.65 -29.84 1.91
C SER A 246 -24.15 -31.28 1.93
N ARG A 247 -24.78 -32.12 2.77
CA ARG A 247 -24.59 -33.58 2.78
C ARG A 247 -24.98 -34.30 1.48
N ILE A 248 -25.74 -33.66 0.60
CA ILE A 248 -26.15 -34.23 -0.69
C ILE A 248 -25.18 -33.77 -1.78
N LYS A 249 -25.02 -32.44 -1.93
CA LYS A 249 -24.21 -31.85 -3.00
C LYS A 249 -22.73 -32.16 -2.85
N HIS A 250 -22.24 -32.18 -1.60
CA HIS A 250 -20.82 -32.28 -1.28
C HIS A 250 -20.45 -33.66 -0.70
N ALA A 251 -21.32 -34.66 -0.83
CA ALA A 251 -21.17 -35.99 -0.22
C ALA A 251 -19.84 -36.68 -0.57
N LYS A 252 -19.30 -36.44 -1.77
CA LYS A 252 -18.08 -37.08 -2.28
C LYS A 252 -16.80 -36.30 -1.96
N LEU A 253 -16.92 -35.03 -1.56
CA LEU A 253 -15.77 -34.17 -1.32
C LEU A 253 -14.97 -34.65 -0.10
N GLY A 254 -13.66 -34.60 -0.23
CA GLY A 254 -12.73 -34.68 0.89
C GLY A 254 -11.78 -33.49 0.89
N LEU A 255 -10.97 -33.39 1.94
CA LEU A 255 -10.02 -32.31 2.13
C LEU A 255 -8.59 -32.76 1.79
N VAL A 256 -7.91 -31.98 0.95
CA VAL A 256 -6.46 -32.08 0.73
C VAL A 256 -5.76 -31.05 1.62
N ARG A 257 -4.95 -31.54 2.56
CA ARG A 257 -4.23 -30.70 3.53
C ARG A 257 -2.96 -30.11 2.93
N ASN A 258 -2.46 -29.05 3.59
CA ASN A 258 -1.16 -28.43 3.34
C ASN A 258 -0.95 -27.86 1.93
N GLN A 259 -2.03 -27.52 1.21
CA GLN A 259 -1.96 -26.81 -0.06
C GLN A 259 -2.38 -25.36 0.12
N TYR A 260 -1.42 -24.45 0.07
CA TYR A 260 -1.58 -23.01 0.31
C TYR A 260 -1.43 -22.16 -0.96
N GLY A 261 -1.44 -22.79 -2.14
CA GLY A 261 -1.33 -22.09 -3.43
C GLY A 261 -2.38 -20.99 -3.63
N PHE A 262 -3.55 -21.12 -3.00
CA PHE A 262 -4.60 -20.09 -2.99
C PHE A 262 -4.13 -18.75 -2.38
N ALA A 263 -3.11 -18.77 -1.51
CA ALA A 263 -2.57 -17.59 -0.85
C ALA A 263 -1.38 -16.96 -1.60
N ALA A 264 -0.94 -17.54 -2.73
CA ALA A 264 0.26 -17.13 -3.47
C ALA A 264 0.19 -15.67 -3.96
N THR A 265 -1.01 -15.16 -4.22
CA THR A 265 -1.21 -13.79 -4.74
C THR A 265 -1.64 -12.78 -3.68
N THR A 266 -1.35 -13.05 -2.39
CA THR A 266 -1.78 -12.20 -1.27
C THR A 266 -0.56 -11.67 -0.52
N SER A 267 -0.45 -10.35 -0.34
CA SER A 267 0.67 -9.72 0.38
C SER A 267 0.36 -9.39 1.85
N LEU A 268 -0.92 -9.35 2.24
CA LEU A 268 -1.38 -9.02 3.59
C LEU A 268 -2.38 -10.07 4.08
N ILE A 269 -2.15 -10.62 5.27
CA ILE A 269 -3.01 -11.65 5.85
C ILE A 269 -3.52 -11.19 7.22
N PRO A 270 -4.84 -11.11 7.45
CA PRO A 270 -5.41 -10.77 8.75
C PRO A 270 -4.96 -11.74 9.83
N LEU A 271 -4.70 -11.18 11.01
CA LEU A 271 -4.42 -11.93 12.22
C LEU A 271 -5.55 -11.72 13.23
N VAL A 272 -5.71 -12.68 14.14
CA VAL A 272 -6.42 -12.43 15.40
C VAL A 272 -5.43 -12.07 16.50
N VAL A 273 -5.90 -11.38 17.54
CA VAL A 273 -5.05 -10.89 18.65
C VAL A 273 -4.13 -11.98 19.22
N SER A 274 -4.65 -13.20 19.39
CA SER A 274 -3.91 -14.34 19.96
C SER A 274 -2.78 -14.86 19.06
N GLU A 275 -2.76 -14.47 17.77
CA GLU A 275 -1.69 -14.87 16.84
C GLU A 275 -0.52 -13.91 16.82
N LEU A 276 -0.68 -12.66 17.28
CA LEU A 276 0.36 -11.64 17.10
C LEU A 276 1.69 -12.06 17.72
N ALA A 277 1.69 -12.63 18.92
CA ALA A 277 2.90 -13.12 19.58
C ALA A 277 3.56 -14.29 18.82
N HIS A 278 2.78 -15.13 18.16
CA HIS A 278 3.28 -16.27 17.38
C HIS A 278 3.76 -15.87 15.98
N ALA A 279 3.13 -14.86 15.38
CA ALA A 279 3.45 -14.36 14.04
C ALA A 279 4.62 -13.36 14.05
N ALA A 280 4.76 -12.58 15.13
CA ALA A 280 5.77 -11.52 15.26
C ALA A 280 7.23 -11.97 15.08
N PRO A 281 7.62 -13.23 15.38
CA PRO A 281 8.96 -13.70 15.06
C PRO A 281 9.27 -13.89 13.58
N TYR A 282 8.23 -14.01 12.74
CA TYR A 282 8.36 -14.44 11.34
C TYR A 282 8.00 -13.36 10.33
N TYR A 283 7.05 -12.47 10.67
CA TYR A 283 6.50 -11.49 9.75
C TYR A 283 6.53 -10.08 10.34
N PRO A 284 6.65 -9.03 9.52
CA PRO A 284 6.24 -7.71 9.94
C PRO A 284 4.73 -7.71 10.22
N ILE A 285 4.32 -7.14 11.34
CA ILE A 285 2.91 -6.97 11.69
C ILE A 285 2.56 -5.49 11.57
N ALA A 286 1.48 -5.19 10.88
CA ALA A 286 0.94 -3.85 10.69
C ALA A 286 -0.56 -3.83 10.97
N PHE A 287 -1.13 -2.63 11.08
CA PHE A 287 -2.56 -2.40 11.21
C PHE A 287 -3.11 -1.67 9.98
N SER A 288 -4.40 -1.87 9.68
CA SER A 288 -5.10 -1.00 8.73
C SER A 288 -5.22 0.43 9.27
N ALA A 289 -5.40 1.39 8.37
CA ALA A 289 -5.78 2.76 8.71
C ALA A 289 -7.29 2.93 9.04
N ASN A 290 -8.07 1.84 9.03
CA ASN A 290 -9.50 1.86 9.38
C ASN A 290 -9.70 1.89 10.90
N ASP A 291 -10.91 2.23 11.32
CA ASP A 291 -11.33 2.20 12.73
C ASP A 291 -12.46 1.16 12.94
N PRO A 292 -12.31 0.15 13.82
CA PRO A 292 -11.10 -0.16 14.59
C PRO A 292 -9.94 -0.65 13.70
N PRO A 293 -8.68 -0.43 14.12
CA PRO A 293 -7.51 -0.87 13.39
C PRO A 293 -7.39 -2.39 13.48
N ARG A 294 -7.25 -3.05 12.34
CA ARG A 294 -7.15 -4.52 12.27
C ARG A 294 -5.71 -4.95 12.00
N PRO A 295 -5.18 -5.97 12.71
CA PRO A 295 -3.83 -6.44 12.51
C PRO A 295 -3.70 -7.35 11.28
N PHE A 296 -2.57 -7.22 10.58
CA PHE A 296 -2.17 -8.04 9.45
C PHE A 296 -0.70 -8.43 9.60
N CYS A 297 -0.33 -9.65 9.21
CA CYS A 297 1.05 -9.91 8.83
C CYS A 297 1.29 -9.55 7.37
N VAL A 298 2.47 -9.00 7.10
CA VAL A 298 2.93 -8.69 5.75
C VAL A 298 3.77 -9.86 5.25
N VAL A 299 3.25 -10.57 4.25
CA VAL A 299 3.87 -11.78 3.67
C VAL A 299 4.45 -11.52 2.28
N GLY A 300 4.36 -10.29 1.80
CA GLY A 300 4.83 -9.89 0.49
C GLY A 300 5.26 -8.44 0.49
N ALA A 301 6.45 -8.18 -0.05
CA ALA A 301 6.95 -6.83 -0.24
C ALA A 301 6.24 -6.13 -1.43
N LEU A 302 5.77 -6.91 -2.41
CA LEU A 302 5.10 -6.43 -3.63
C LEU A 302 3.61 -6.79 -3.60
N PRO A 303 2.73 -5.96 -4.18
CA PRO A 303 1.33 -6.30 -4.37
C PRO A 303 1.18 -7.62 -5.15
N GLY A 304 0.25 -8.46 -4.73
CA GLY A 304 -0.06 -9.68 -5.47
C GLY A 304 0.99 -10.80 -5.38
N ILE A 305 1.99 -10.69 -4.51
CA ILE A 305 3.02 -11.72 -4.33
C ILE A 305 3.13 -12.09 -2.85
N ASN A 306 2.94 -13.38 -2.54
CA ASN A 306 3.25 -13.96 -1.25
C ASN A 306 4.62 -14.65 -1.31
N GLN A 307 5.61 -14.13 -0.59
CA GLN A 307 6.98 -14.64 -0.58
C GLN A 307 7.16 -15.89 0.31
N HIS A 308 6.09 -16.34 0.95
CA HIS A 308 6.07 -17.52 1.81
C HIS A 308 5.30 -18.70 1.21
N VAL A 309 4.75 -18.54 0.00
CA VAL A 309 4.14 -19.64 -0.75
C VAL A 309 5.01 -19.96 -1.96
N ASN A 310 5.34 -21.23 -2.09
CA ASN A 310 6.19 -21.78 -3.12
C ASN A 310 5.35 -22.14 -4.38
N ALA A 311 6.00 -22.48 -5.50
CA ALA A 311 5.33 -22.79 -6.77
C ALA A 311 4.48 -24.06 -6.69
N ASP A 312 4.83 -24.99 -5.81
CA ASP A 312 4.06 -26.20 -5.50
C ASP A 312 2.89 -25.92 -4.54
N GLY A 313 2.70 -24.66 -4.11
CA GLY A 313 1.68 -24.26 -3.16
C GLY A 313 2.01 -24.56 -1.70
N ASN A 314 3.24 -24.94 -1.37
CA ASN A 314 3.66 -25.17 0.00
C ASN A 314 3.97 -23.85 0.72
N TRP A 315 3.62 -23.77 2.00
CA TRP A 315 4.07 -22.67 2.84
C TRP A 315 5.53 -22.90 3.25
N ARG A 316 6.27 -21.81 3.45
CA ARG A 316 7.68 -21.87 3.82
C ARG A 316 7.90 -22.69 5.09
N PRO A 317 8.80 -23.70 5.06
CA PRO A 317 9.09 -24.52 6.23
C PRO A 317 9.57 -23.69 7.42
N GLY A 318 9.06 -24.01 8.62
CA GLY A 318 9.43 -23.34 9.86
C GLY A 318 8.77 -21.96 10.08
N TYR A 319 7.97 -21.47 9.13
CA TYR A 319 7.24 -20.21 9.29
C TYR A 319 5.83 -20.44 9.85
N TYR A 320 5.37 -19.51 10.68
CA TYR A 320 4.03 -19.54 11.25
C TYR A 320 2.94 -19.39 10.16
N ILE A 321 1.88 -20.20 10.18
CA ILE A 321 0.78 -20.10 9.20
C ILE A 321 -0.43 -19.42 9.84
N PRO A 322 -0.82 -18.21 9.40
CA PRO A 322 -1.96 -17.48 9.97
C PRO A 322 -3.26 -18.26 9.94
N VAL A 323 -4.13 -18.02 10.91
CA VAL A 323 -5.40 -18.75 11.08
C VAL A 323 -6.34 -18.50 9.91
N ALA A 324 -6.28 -17.31 9.30
CA ALA A 324 -7.02 -16.99 8.09
C ALA A 324 -6.65 -17.91 6.91
N VAL A 325 -5.38 -18.32 6.82
CA VAL A 325 -4.89 -19.29 5.82
C VAL A 325 -5.29 -20.70 6.22
N ARG A 326 -5.08 -21.10 7.49
CA ARG A 326 -5.41 -22.45 7.98
C ARG A 326 -6.91 -22.76 7.92
N ARG A 327 -7.77 -21.76 8.03
CA ARG A 327 -9.23 -21.88 7.97
C ARG A 327 -9.74 -22.19 6.57
N TYR A 328 -9.05 -21.74 5.52
CA TYR A 328 -9.49 -22.00 4.15
C TYR A 328 -9.43 -23.51 3.87
N PRO A 329 -10.49 -24.12 3.29
CA PRO A 329 -11.60 -23.51 2.55
C PRO A 329 -12.92 -23.38 3.31
N PHE A 330 -12.92 -23.51 4.64
CA PHE A 330 -14.12 -23.53 5.47
C PHE A 330 -14.43 -22.17 6.10
N ILE A 331 -15.70 -21.90 6.37
CA ILE A 331 -16.16 -20.69 7.06
C ILE A 331 -17.48 -20.96 7.78
N THR A 332 -17.75 -20.30 8.90
CA THR A 332 -19.08 -20.36 9.51
C THR A 332 -20.06 -19.43 8.79
N ILE A 333 -21.25 -19.94 8.50
CA ILE A 333 -22.41 -19.18 8.03
C ILE A 333 -23.43 -19.17 9.18
N VAL A 334 -24.10 -18.04 9.40
CA VAL A 334 -25.22 -17.97 10.33
C VAL A 334 -26.44 -18.58 9.64
N SER A 335 -27.10 -19.54 10.29
CA SER A 335 -28.31 -20.16 9.73
C SER A 335 -29.40 -19.12 9.52
N ARG A 336 -30.07 -19.20 8.36
CA ARG A 336 -31.21 -18.32 8.04
C ARG A 336 -32.40 -18.56 8.96
N ASP A 337 -32.57 -19.80 9.43
CA ASP A 337 -33.70 -20.21 10.26
C ASP A 337 -33.47 -19.90 11.74
N ASN A 338 -32.21 -19.82 12.17
CA ASN A 338 -31.84 -19.50 13.54
C ASN A 338 -30.53 -18.70 13.59
N PRO A 339 -30.57 -17.40 13.90
CA PRO A 339 -29.39 -16.55 14.01
C PRO A 339 -28.34 -17.02 15.03
N ASN A 340 -28.73 -17.86 16.00
CA ASN A 340 -27.82 -18.42 17.01
C ASN A 340 -27.17 -19.75 16.58
N THR A 341 -27.53 -20.28 15.41
CA THR A 341 -26.96 -21.52 14.88
C THR A 341 -25.92 -21.21 13.82
N LEU A 342 -24.68 -21.64 14.04
CA LEU A 342 -23.64 -21.61 13.02
C LEU A 342 -23.64 -22.92 12.23
N ILE A 343 -23.55 -22.82 10.92
CA ILE A 343 -23.39 -23.94 9.99
C ILE A 343 -22.05 -23.82 9.27
N LEU A 344 -21.48 -24.97 8.89
CA LEU A 344 -20.25 -24.98 8.10
C LEU A 344 -20.56 -24.60 6.66
N GLY A 345 -19.84 -23.62 6.15
CA GLY A 345 -19.78 -23.24 4.75
C GLY A 345 -18.44 -23.62 4.14
N ILE A 346 -18.44 -23.78 2.82
CA ILE A 346 -17.24 -24.04 2.02
C ILE A 346 -17.16 -23.08 0.84
N ASP A 347 -15.95 -22.80 0.39
CA ASP A 347 -15.72 -22.26 -0.95
C ASP A 347 -15.72 -23.39 -1.98
N GLU A 348 -16.74 -23.46 -2.85
CA GLU A 348 -16.79 -24.51 -3.89
C GLU A 348 -15.68 -24.39 -4.94
N THR A 349 -14.99 -23.26 -4.99
CA THR A 349 -13.88 -23.05 -5.93
C THR A 349 -12.53 -23.47 -5.35
N ALA A 350 -12.50 -23.93 -4.10
CA ALA A 350 -11.28 -24.35 -3.44
C ALA A 350 -10.69 -25.62 -4.04
N THR A 351 -9.42 -25.55 -4.45
CA THR A 351 -8.67 -26.70 -4.97
C THR A 351 -8.40 -27.76 -3.90
N GLN A 352 -8.50 -27.40 -2.61
CA GLN A 352 -8.34 -28.33 -1.49
C GLN A 352 -9.55 -29.27 -1.32
N LEU A 353 -10.68 -28.99 -1.95
CA LEU A 353 -11.86 -29.84 -1.88
C LEU A 353 -11.92 -30.78 -3.08
N ASP A 354 -11.42 -32.00 -2.88
CA ASP A 354 -11.23 -32.97 -3.96
C ASP A 354 -12.05 -34.27 -3.71
N PRO A 355 -12.85 -34.74 -4.69
CA PRO A 355 -13.54 -36.02 -4.61
C PRO A 355 -12.62 -37.25 -4.46
N SER A 356 -11.34 -37.15 -4.81
CA SER A 356 -10.33 -38.19 -4.68
C SER A 356 -9.60 -38.18 -3.33
N ALA A 357 -9.73 -37.09 -2.55
CA ALA A 357 -9.07 -36.98 -1.25
C ALA A 357 -9.53 -38.08 -0.29
N PRO A 358 -8.61 -38.69 0.48
CA PRO A 358 -8.93 -39.78 1.41
C PRO A 358 -9.77 -39.29 2.60
N ASP A 359 -9.51 -38.07 3.07
CA ASP A 359 -10.17 -37.49 4.23
C ASP A 359 -11.54 -36.90 3.84
N LYS A 360 -12.58 -37.73 3.85
CA LYS A 360 -13.95 -37.33 3.45
C LYS A 360 -14.61 -36.38 4.44
N LEU A 361 -15.44 -35.46 3.93
CA LEU A 361 -16.28 -34.58 4.75
C LEU A 361 -17.51 -35.30 5.30
N PHE A 362 -18.04 -36.28 4.55
CA PHE A 362 -19.19 -37.08 4.94
C PHE A 362 -18.88 -38.57 4.87
N SER A 363 -19.48 -39.34 5.79
CA SER A 363 -19.49 -40.79 5.77
C SER A 363 -20.86 -41.29 6.20
N ASN A 364 -21.48 -42.18 5.41
CA ASN A 364 -22.83 -42.70 5.66
C ASN A 364 -23.92 -41.61 5.85
N GLY A 365 -23.78 -40.46 5.18
CA GLY A 365 -24.73 -39.35 5.27
C GLY A 365 -24.54 -38.42 6.48
N GLU A 366 -23.59 -38.75 7.37
CA GLU A 366 -23.23 -37.98 8.55
C GLU A 366 -21.89 -37.24 8.33
N MET A 367 -21.67 -36.13 9.04
CA MET A 367 -20.38 -35.45 9.06
C MET A 367 -19.30 -36.38 9.62
N THR A 368 -18.10 -36.37 9.05
CA THR A 368 -16.95 -37.06 9.65
C THR A 368 -16.40 -36.30 10.86
N ALA A 369 -15.48 -36.93 11.62
CA ALA A 369 -14.79 -36.25 12.71
C ALA A 369 -14.06 -34.99 12.20
N LEU A 370 -13.34 -35.11 11.08
CA LEU A 370 -12.73 -33.98 10.37
C LEU A 370 -13.72 -32.84 10.17
N CYS A 371 -14.89 -33.11 9.58
CA CYS A 371 -15.85 -32.06 9.25
C CYS A 371 -16.41 -31.37 10.49
N ARG A 372 -16.56 -32.08 11.62
CA ARG A 372 -16.95 -31.47 12.90
C ARG A 372 -15.84 -30.62 13.49
N ASP A 373 -14.61 -31.11 13.47
CA ASP A 373 -13.44 -30.37 13.95
C ASP A 373 -13.24 -29.06 13.16
N GLU A 374 -13.44 -29.07 11.84
CA GLU A 374 -13.39 -27.87 10.99
C GLU A 374 -14.51 -26.88 11.32
N LEU A 375 -15.72 -27.35 11.64
CA LEU A 375 -16.81 -26.47 12.10
C LEU A 375 -16.47 -25.79 13.43
N GLU A 376 -15.99 -26.56 14.42
CA GLU A 376 -15.57 -26.02 15.72
C GLU A 376 -14.42 -25.03 15.56
N PHE A 377 -13.44 -25.36 14.72
CA PHE A 377 -12.32 -24.47 14.41
C PHE A 377 -12.79 -23.17 13.75
N CYS A 378 -13.64 -23.22 12.72
CA CYS A 378 -14.17 -22.02 12.07
C CYS A 378 -14.98 -21.14 13.04
N ALA A 379 -15.76 -21.74 13.93
CA ALA A 379 -16.52 -21.00 14.94
C ALA A 379 -15.59 -20.28 15.93
N ALA A 380 -14.53 -20.96 16.40
CA ALA A 380 -13.51 -20.34 17.25
C ALA A 380 -12.80 -19.18 16.54
N VAL A 381 -12.50 -19.32 15.24
CA VAL A 381 -11.88 -18.25 14.45
C VAL A 381 -12.79 -17.04 14.29
N ALA A 382 -14.10 -17.24 14.05
CA ALA A 382 -15.07 -16.16 13.95
C ALA A 382 -15.12 -15.33 15.24
N THR A 383 -15.21 -16.01 16.39
CA THR A 383 -15.18 -15.39 17.73
C THR A 383 -13.88 -14.64 17.97
N ALA A 384 -12.73 -15.20 17.57
CA ALA A 384 -11.43 -14.57 17.77
C ALA A 384 -11.28 -13.26 16.96
N PHE A 385 -11.81 -13.17 15.75
CA PHE A 385 -11.82 -11.92 14.97
C PHE A 385 -12.71 -10.85 15.63
N GLU A 386 -13.87 -11.21 16.16
CA GLU A 386 -14.75 -10.27 16.87
C GLU A 386 -14.08 -9.72 18.14
N GLN A 387 -13.44 -10.59 18.93
CA GLN A 387 -12.66 -10.17 20.11
C GLN A 387 -11.48 -9.27 19.73
N THR A 388 -10.87 -9.50 18.57
CA THR A 388 -9.76 -8.69 18.05
C THR A 388 -10.22 -7.26 17.75
N ASP A 389 -11.37 -7.10 17.08
CA ASP A 389 -11.94 -5.78 16.77
C ASP A 389 -12.24 -4.98 18.06
N LEU A 390 -12.86 -5.62 19.05
CA LEU A 390 -13.19 -4.98 20.33
C LEU A 390 -11.94 -4.55 21.11
N LEU A 391 -10.90 -5.38 21.10
CA LEU A 391 -9.68 -5.09 21.86
C LEU A 391 -8.88 -3.93 21.26
N PHE A 392 -8.92 -3.74 19.93
CA PHE A 392 -8.15 -2.71 19.24
C PHE A 392 -8.90 -1.38 19.04
N GLU A 393 -10.20 -1.31 19.30
CA GLU A 393 -10.99 -0.07 19.31
C GLU A 393 -10.35 1.10 20.09
N PRO A 394 -9.69 0.91 21.26
CA PRO A 394 -9.04 2.01 21.98
C PRO A 394 -7.80 2.58 21.29
N LEU A 395 -7.13 1.83 20.40
CA LEU A 395 -5.82 2.24 19.84
C LEU A 395 -5.90 3.53 19.02
N THR A 396 -6.95 3.70 18.21
CA THR A 396 -7.15 4.90 17.40
C THR A 396 -7.29 6.13 18.28
N ARG A 397 -8.11 6.04 19.34
CA ARG A 397 -8.40 7.14 20.26
C ARG A 397 -7.18 7.62 21.04
N MET A 398 -6.23 6.72 21.31
CA MET A 398 -5.01 7.03 22.05
C MET A 398 -3.88 7.55 21.16
N GLY A 399 -4.06 7.56 19.83
CA GLY A 399 -3.05 8.05 18.89
C GLY A 399 -1.76 7.25 18.93
N LEU A 400 -1.80 5.95 19.22
CA LEU A 400 -0.60 5.11 19.32
C LEU A 400 -0.03 4.66 17.97
N LEU A 401 -0.74 4.92 16.88
CA LEU A 401 -0.38 4.46 15.55
C LEU A 401 0.41 5.52 14.77
N MET A 402 1.48 5.09 14.11
CA MET A 402 2.25 5.87 13.13
C MET A 402 2.28 5.17 11.76
N PRO A 403 2.58 5.88 10.66
CA PRO A 403 2.76 5.25 9.35
C PRO A 403 3.84 4.15 9.37
N SER A 404 3.57 2.98 8.78
CA SER A 404 4.51 1.84 8.73
C SER A 404 5.85 2.19 8.06
N ARG A 405 5.86 3.11 7.09
CA ARG A 405 7.06 3.61 6.42
C ARG A 405 8.14 4.14 7.36
N ASN A 406 7.78 4.54 8.58
CA ASN A 406 8.72 5.05 9.58
C ASN A 406 9.68 3.98 10.13
N VAL A 407 9.33 2.69 10.00
CA VAL A 407 10.11 1.54 10.49
C VAL A 407 10.45 0.53 9.37
N THR A 408 10.18 0.92 8.12
CA THR A 408 10.32 0.05 6.95
C THR A 408 11.55 0.49 6.14
N PRO A 409 12.34 -0.44 5.56
CA PRO A 409 13.45 -0.10 4.66
C PRO A 409 12.99 0.75 3.47
N GLY A 410 13.83 1.69 3.03
CA GLY A 410 13.46 2.72 2.04
C GLY A 410 12.77 2.20 0.78
N ARG A 411 13.24 1.09 0.21
CA ARG A 411 12.68 0.49 -1.01
C ARG A 411 11.25 -0.03 -0.83
N ILE A 412 10.93 -0.57 0.35
CA ILE A 412 9.57 -1.00 0.68
C ILE A 412 8.74 0.21 1.14
N ALA A 413 9.33 1.11 1.92
CA ALA A 413 8.68 2.32 2.44
C ALA A 413 8.15 3.26 1.34
N ALA A 414 8.83 3.30 0.19
CA ALA A 414 8.41 4.07 -0.98
C ALA A 414 7.18 3.50 -1.71
N ARG A 415 6.74 2.28 -1.39
CA ARG A 415 5.63 1.62 -2.09
C ARG A 415 4.28 2.14 -1.63
N PHE A 416 3.39 2.36 -2.60
CA PHE A 416 2.04 2.85 -2.30
C PHE A 416 1.25 1.89 -1.40
N CYS A 417 1.44 0.56 -1.53
CA CYS A 417 0.78 -0.43 -0.66
C CYS A 417 1.09 -0.25 0.84
N MET A 418 2.17 0.46 1.18
CA MET A 418 2.54 0.79 2.56
C MET A 418 1.82 2.02 3.11
N SER A 419 1.27 2.89 2.25
CA SER A 419 0.68 4.18 2.64
C SER A 419 -0.53 4.03 3.59
N SER A 420 -1.28 2.95 3.44
CA SER A 420 -2.47 2.63 4.24
C SER A 420 -2.18 1.82 5.50
N LEU A 421 -0.93 1.39 5.70
CA LEU A 421 -0.52 0.60 6.85
C LEU A 421 -0.05 1.48 8.01
N ARG A 422 -0.32 1.01 9.22
CA ARG A 422 0.06 1.63 10.48
C ARG A 422 0.82 0.66 11.36
N VAL A 423 1.66 1.16 12.24
CA VAL A 423 2.39 0.38 13.25
C VAL A 423 2.33 1.13 14.58
N ILE A 424 2.57 0.46 15.70
CA ILE A 424 2.65 1.12 17.00
C ILE A 424 3.89 1.99 17.05
N ASP A 425 3.71 3.22 17.50
CA ASP A 425 4.78 4.15 17.85
C ASP A 425 5.40 3.70 19.21
N PRO A 426 6.66 3.23 19.22
CA PRO A 426 7.29 2.71 20.43
C PRO A 426 7.45 3.78 21.52
N GLU A 427 7.65 5.05 21.14
CA GLU A 427 7.80 6.15 22.10
C GLU A 427 6.46 6.45 22.77
N ARG A 428 5.37 6.47 22.00
CA ARG A 428 4.02 6.67 22.57
C ARG A 428 3.58 5.47 23.43
N LEU A 429 3.95 4.24 23.04
CA LEU A 429 3.70 3.06 23.86
C LEU A 429 4.48 3.13 25.19
N ALA A 430 5.74 3.57 25.14
CA ALA A 430 6.56 3.75 26.34
C ALA A 430 6.03 4.88 27.26
N ALA A 431 5.46 5.94 26.68
CA ALA A 431 4.92 7.09 27.40
C ALA A 431 3.50 6.89 27.98
N LEU A 432 2.92 5.68 27.87
CA LEU A 432 1.58 5.40 28.39
C LEU A 432 1.47 5.66 29.91
N PRO A 433 0.36 6.25 30.40
CA PRO A 433 0.11 6.39 31.83
C PRO A 433 0.12 5.04 32.55
N GLU A 434 0.66 5.01 33.77
CA GLU A 434 0.83 3.76 34.56
C GLU A 434 -0.49 3.00 34.76
N ALA A 435 -1.60 3.71 35.00
CA ALA A 435 -2.92 3.10 35.14
C ALA A 435 -3.40 2.37 33.87
N THR A 436 -3.16 2.96 32.69
CA THR A 436 -3.47 2.33 31.40
C THR A 436 -2.55 1.13 31.16
N ARG A 437 -1.26 1.29 31.43
CA ARG A 437 -0.26 0.22 31.31
C ARG A 437 -0.61 -0.99 32.18
N ALA A 438 -0.98 -0.76 33.45
CA ALA A 438 -1.41 -1.82 34.37
C ALA A 438 -2.66 -2.55 33.88
N THR A 439 -3.65 -1.80 33.37
CA THR A 439 -4.89 -2.36 32.80
C THR A 439 -4.60 -3.23 31.58
N TRP A 440 -3.76 -2.74 30.67
CA TRP A 440 -3.40 -3.45 29.44
C TRP A 440 -2.45 -4.62 29.66
N LYS A 441 -1.66 -4.57 30.72
CA LYS A 441 -0.89 -5.73 31.18
C LYS A 441 -1.82 -6.82 31.73
N ALA A 442 -2.82 -6.45 32.52
CA ALA A 442 -3.76 -7.39 33.13
C ALA A 442 -4.63 -8.13 32.09
N ASN A 443 -5.02 -7.46 31.00
CA ASN A 443 -5.81 -8.06 29.93
C ASN A 443 -4.96 -8.60 28.74
N GLY A 444 -3.64 -8.53 28.81
CA GLY A 444 -2.71 -9.05 27.81
C GLY A 444 -2.46 -8.15 26.59
N LEU A 445 -3.17 -7.03 26.43
CA LEU A 445 -2.99 -6.12 25.28
C LEU A 445 -1.57 -5.55 25.21
N LEU A 446 -0.94 -5.22 26.35
CA LEU A 446 0.41 -4.65 26.35
C LEU A 446 1.43 -5.57 25.68
N ALA A 447 1.41 -6.87 26.03
CA ALA A 447 2.32 -7.86 25.46
C ALA A 447 2.12 -8.03 23.95
N VAL A 448 0.87 -7.90 23.49
CA VAL A 448 0.50 -7.97 22.06
C VAL A 448 1.04 -6.76 21.29
N LEU A 449 0.96 -5.56 21.85
CA LEU A 449 1.51 -4.35 21.24
C LEU A 449 3.05 -4.39 21.18
N GLU A 450 3.69 -4.88 22.25
CA GLU A 450 5.13 -5.09 22.29
C GLU A 450 5.59 -6.13 21.26
N ALA A 451 4.83 -7.21 21.06
CA ALA A 451 5.11 -8.19 20.01
C ALA A 451 5.02 -7.55 18.62
N GLN A 452 4.04 -6.67 18.37
CA GLN A 452 3.96 -5.94 17.11
C GLN A 452 5.17 -5.03 16.91
N VAL A 453 5.61 -4.27 17.92
CA VAL A 453 6.82 -3.45 17.83
C VAL A 453 8.05 -4.31 17.51
N ALA A 454 8.21 -5.45 18.18
CA ALA A 454 9.31 -6.38 17.95
C ALA A 454 9.31 -7.00 16.55
N SER A 455 8.14 -7.08 15.89
CA SER A 455 7.99 -7.62 14.53
C SER A 455 8.64 -6.75 13.45
N ALA A 456 8.94 -5.47 13.74
CA ALA A 456 9.53 -4.55 12.79
C ALA A 456 10.90 -5.02 12.25
N ARG A 457 11.64 -5.83 13.01
CA ARG A 457 12.90 -6.43 12.54
C ARG A 457 12.74 -7.28 11.26
N ASN A 458 11.52 -7.79 11.02
CA ASN A 458 11.24 -8.67 9.89
C ASN A 458 11.07 -7.89 8.57
N TRP A 459 11.01 -6.56 8.59
CA TRP A 459 10.95 -5.78 7.35
C TRP A 459 12.21 -5.95 6.50
N GLU A 460 13.38 -6.02 7.14
CA GLU A 460 14.66 -6.33 6.46
C GLU A 460 14.66 -7.75 5.89
N GLN A 461 14.09 -8.70 6.63
CA GLN A 461 13.96 -10.08 6.14
C GLN A 461 13.08 -10.12 4.88
N LEU A 462 11.96 -9.40 4.86
CA LEU A 462 11.06 -9.33 3.71
C LEU A 462 11.76 -8.73 2.48
N LEU A 463 12.63 -7.73 2.68
CA LEU A 463 13.46 -7.15 1.62
C LEU A 463 14.46 -8.18 1.06
N ALA A 464 15.15 -8.91 1.94
CA ALA A 464 16.10 -9.94 1.54
C ALA A 464 15.44 -11.10 0.77
N LEU A 465 14.19 -11.45 1.12
CA LEU A 465 13.42 -12.44 0.38
C LEU A 465 13.06 -11.96 -1.02
N GLU A 466 12.72 -10.67 -1.17
CA GLU A 466 12.50 -10.08 -2.47
C GLU A 466 13.76 -10.15 -3.35
N ASP A 467 14.92 -9.75 -2.81
CA ASP A 467 16.19 -9.80 -3.54
C ASP A 467 16.52 -11.22 -4.00
N ALA A 468 16.30 -12.22 -3.14
CA ALA A 468 16.56 -13.62 -3.46
C ALA A 468 15.65 -14.17 -4.58
N ILE A 469 14.40 -13.69 -4.65
CA ILE A 469 13.46 -14.01 -5.73
C ILE A 469 13.89 -13.32 -7.03
N SER A 470 14.28 -12.04 -6.97
CA SER A 470 14.74 -11.27 -8.16
C SER A 470 16.05 -11.80 -8.75
N LEU A 471 16.95 -12.33 -7.92
CA LEU A 471 18.25 -12.89 -8.34
C LEU A 471 18.15 -14.35 -8.82
N GLY A 472 16.98 -14.99 -8.73
CA GLY A 472 16.79 -16.40 -9.09
C GLY A 472 17.53 -17.39 -8.18
N THR A 473 18.10 -16.92 -7.06
CA THR A 473 18.87 -17.73 -6.10
C THR A 473 18.00 -18.47 -5.08
N ALA A 474 16.75 -18.04 -4.94
CA ALA A 474 15.70 -18.76 -4.23
C ALA A 474 14.39 -18.46 -4.96
N GLY A 475 14.15 -19.17 -6.07
CA GLY A 475 12.85 -19.13 -6.71
C GLY A 475 11.77 -19.69 -5.77
N PRO A 476 10.48 -19.48 -6.06
CA PRO A 476 9.40 -20.14 -5.34
C PRO A 476 9.48 -21.69 -5.37
N SER A 477 10.45 -22.31 -6.04
CA SER A 477 10.74 -23.75 -5.98
C SER A 477 11.65 -24.18 -4.82
N ASP A 478 12.43 -23.28 -4.19
CA ASP A 478 13.64 -23.68 -3.45
C ASP A 478 13.53 -23.49 -1.93
N PHE A 479 12.49 -24.07 -1.32
CA PHE A 479 12.48 -24.26 0.12
C PHE A 479 13.37 -25.46 0.52
N THR A 480 14.66 -25.39 0.22
CA THR A 480 15.63 -26.36 0.76
C THR A 480 15.82 -26.13 2.26
N PRO A 481 15.66 -27.16 3.12
CA PRO A 481 15.94 -27.04 4.54
C PRO A 481 17.45 -26.89 4.76
N GLY A 482 17.90 -25.68 5.06
CA GLY A 482 19.27 -25.40 5.49
C GLY A 482 19.54 -25.96 6.90
N ALA A 483 20.65 -26.67 7.04
CA ALA A 483 21.05 -27.45 8.21
C ALA A 483 21.04 -26.67 9.53
N ASN A 484 20.48 -27.31 10.56
CA ASN A 484 20.49 -26.84 11.95
C ASN A 484 21.90 -26.53 12.45
N ALA A 485 22.12 -25.28 12.86
CA ALA A 485 23.15 -24.90 13.79
C ALA A 485 22.80 -25.43 15.20
N HIS A 486 23.19 -26.67 15.48
CA HIS A 486 23.39 -27.17 16.83
C HIS A 486 24.86 -27.56 17.01
N GLN A 487 25.74 -26.57 17.16
CA GLN A 487 27.01 -26.79 17.85
C GLN A 487 26.73 -26.79 19.36
N ARG A 488 26.67 -27.98 19.94
CA ARG A 488 26.88 -28.15 21.38
C ARG A 488 28.38 -28.00 21.68
N PRO A 489 28.78 -27.30 22.75
CA PRO A 489 30.17 -27.26 23.16
C PRO A 489 30.57 -28.56 23.89
N GLY A 490 31.59 -29.22 23.35
CA GLY A 490 32.64 -29.96 24.04
C GLY A 490 32.29 -30.94 25.17
N GLU A 491 32.34 -32.24 24.87
CA GLU A 491 32.85 -33.24 25.81
C GLU A 491 34.13 -33.86 25.23
N SER A 492 35.25 -33.47 25.85
CA SER A 492 36.55 -34.13 25.77
C SER A 492 36.50 -35.46 26.53
N GLY A 493 37.05 -36.54 25.95
CA GLY A 493 37.41 -37.71 26.76
C GLY A 493 37.40 -39.04 26.05
N SER A 494 38.32 -39.24 25.11
CA SER A 494 38.71 -40.56 24.62
C SER A 494 39.16 -41.48 25.75
N ARG A 495 38.53 -42.65 25.88
CA ARG A 495 39.20 -43.85 26.43
C ARG A 495 38.61 -45.11 25.78
N SER A 496 39.31 -45.55 24.74
CA SER A 496 39.31 -46.92 24.27
C SER A 496 40.12 -47.78 25.25
N GLN A 497 39.58 -48.91 25.68
CA GLN A 497 40.38 -50.03 26.15
C GLN A 497 39.90 -51.34 25.50
N PRO A 498 40.82 -52.28 25.24
CA PRO A 498 40.59 -53.43 24.39
C PRO A 498 40.11 -54.65 25.17
N SER A 499 39.49 -55.56 24.43
CA SER A 499 39.12 -56.92 24.83
C SER A 499 40.32 -57.76 25.28
N GLY A 500 40.18 -58.46 26.41
CA GLY A 500 41.13 -59.46 26.89
C GLY A 500 40.55 -60.42 27.94
N SER A 501 40.24 -61.63 27.48
CA SER A 501 40.33 -62.95 28.16
C SER A 501 39.88 -63.18 29.61
N SER A 502 38.87 -64.06 29.72
CA SER A 502 38.79 -65.30 30.52
C SER A 502 39.09 -65.35 32.02
N LYS A 503 38.19 -66.09 32.67
CA LYS A 503 38.29 -67.04 33.80
C LYS A 503 37.67 -66.60 35.12
N ASP A 504 36.83 -67.55 35.56
CA ASP A 504 36.20 -67.81 36.86
C ASP A 504 35.01 -66.95 37.30
#